data_AF-A0A378JLY2-F1
#
_entry.id   AF-A0A378JLY2-F1
#
_cell.length_a   1.000
_cell.length_b   1.000
_cell.length_c   1.000
_cell.angle_alpha   90.00
_cell.angle_beta   90.00
_cell.angle_gamma   90.00
#
_symmetry.space_group_name_H-M   'P 1'
#
loop_
_entity.id
_entity.type
_entity.pdbx_description
1 polymer ?
#
loop_
_entity_poly.entity_id
_entity_poly.type
_entity_poly.pdbx_seq_one_letter_code
_entity_poly.pdbx_strand_id
1 'polypeptide(L)'
;MMLQPTKINIETLILVAIWETPFIFQGCFQIIESTSEIKILYFFRCQYVNSDTINTINNDFSPYDYEFSYLHDETNLISLDNLDEASEFAIYVLKYVLHTTLLEMIKHKQKNLIFIDDMAMEAMIERIKPAIKHNVLTNIDDDLGFATSIEFMTQEKSAQLAANTLLTKFAEKKLSNISFH
;
A
#
# COMPACT_ATOMS: atom_id res chain seq x y z
N MET A 1 26.99 -9.36 -1.06
CA MET A 1 26.73 -8.12 -1.82
C MET A 1 25.95 -7.19 -0.91
N MET A 2 26.45 -5.99 -0.60
CA MET A 2 25.72 -5.02 0.24
C MET A 2 24.57 -4.42 -0.59
N LEU A 3 23.35 -4.43 -0.04
CA LEU A 3 22.22 -3.70 -0.63
C LEU A 3 22.54 -2.20 -0.48
N GLN A 4 22.45 -1.45 -1.59
CA GLN A 4 22.59 0.00 -1.50
C GLN A 4 21.31 0.61 -0.93
N PRO A 5 21.39 1.75 -0.21
CA PRO A 5 20.20 2.44 0.26
C PRO A 5 19.36 2.90 -0.94
N THR A 6 18.12 2.43 -1.01
CA THR A 6 17.16 2.81 -2.05
C THR A 6 16.11 3.71 -1.42
N LYS A 7 16.04 4.96 -1.86
CA LYS A 7 15.00 5.87 -1.38
C LYS A 7 13.70 5.62 -2.16
N ILE A 8 12.63 5.30 -1.45
CA ILE A 8 11.30 5.13 -2.06
C ILE A 8 10.30 6.12 -1.47
N ASN A 9 9.35 6.54 -2.29
CA ASN A 9 8.16 7.23 -1.86
C ASN A 9 6.96 6.29 -2.04
N ILE A 10 6.06 6.26 -1.05
CA ILE A 10 4.85 5.46 -1.09
C ILE A 10 3.66 6.41 -1.05
N GLU A 11 2.96 6.51 -2.17
CA GLU A 11 1.68 7.21 -2.25
C GLU A 11 0.56 6.22 -1.97
N THR A 12 -0.36 6.57 -1.07
CA THR A 12 -1.53 5.75 -0.73
C THR A 12 -2.79 6.50 -1.10
N LEU A 13 -3.66 5.87 -1.87
CA LEU A 13 -5.01 6.34 -2.16
C LEU A 13 -6.03 5.40 -1.51
N ILE A 14 -6.88 5.93 -0.64
CA ILE A 14 -8.06 5.24 -0.09
C ILE A 14 -9.26 5.60 -0.96
N LEU A 15 -9.87 4.58 -1.57
CA LEU A 15 -11.06 4.71 -2.42
C LEU A 15 -12.34 4.38 -1.65
N VAL A 16 -12.27 3.36 -0.78
CA VAL A 16 -13.40 2.93 0.05
C VAL A 16 -12.95 2.84 1.49
N ALA A 17 -13.78 3.38 2.39
CA ALA A 17 -13.56 3.31 3.82
C ALA A 17 -14.88 3.03 4.56
N ILE A 18 -15.06 1.77 4.95
CA ILE A 18 -16.16 1.32 5.78
C ILE A 18 -15.72 1.44 7.24
N TRP A 19 -16.29 2.40 7.95
CA TRP A 19 -15.98 2.69 9.35
C TRP A 19 -16.89 1.95 10.35
N GLU A 20 -17.63 0.95 9.88
CA GLU A 20 -18.53 0.11 10.67
C GLU A 20 -18.05 -1.35 10.60
N THR A 21 -18.24 -2.11 11.68
CA THR A 21 -17.69 -3.49 11.76
C THR A 21 -18.30 -4.41 10.68
N PRO A 22 -17.45 -5.13 9.90
CA PRO A 22 -15.99 -5.08 9.90
C PRO A 22 -15.46 -3.82 9.20
N PHE A 23 -14.47 -3.17 9.82
CA PHE A 23 -13.84 -1.98 9.26
C PHE A 23 -13.04 -2.38 8.03
N ILE A 24 -13.35 -1.84 6.86
CA ILE A 24 -12.75 -2.24 5.58
C ILE A 24 -12.24 -1.02 4.84
N PHE A 25 -11.01 -1.13 4.35
CA PHE A 25 -10.36 -0.11 3.53
C PHE A 25 -9.91 -0.73 2.22
N GLN A 26 -10.19 -0.05 1.11
CA GLN A 26 -9.74 -0.45 -0.23
C GLN A 26 -9.12 0.73 -0.95
N GLY A 27 -8.13 0.44 -1.77
CA GLY A 27 -7.36 1.47 -2.42
C GLY A 27 -6.13 0.93 -3.14
N CYS A 28 -5.16 1.81 -3.36
CA CYS A 28 -3.89 1.44 -3.96
C CYS A 28 -2.69 2.13 -3.31
N PHE A 29 -1.55 1.46 -3.40
CA PHE A 29 -0.22 2.00 -3.12
C PHE A 29 0.54 2.19 -4.43
N GLN A 30 1.16 3.35 -4.62
CA GLN A 30 2.14 3.58 -5.67
C GLN A 30 3.52 3.74 -5.05
N ILE A 31 4.41 2.80 -5.35
CA ILE A 31 5.81 2.83 -4.92
C ILE A 31 6.63 3.48 -6.02
N ILE A 32 7.36 4.54 -5.67
CA ILE A 32 8.19 5.33 -6.58
C ILE A 32 9.62 5.30 -6.06
N GLU A 33 10.56 4.79 -6.85
CA GLU A 33 11.98 4.90 -6.52
C GLU A 33 12.48 6.32 -6.87
N SER A 34 13.11 7.01 -5.92
CA SER A 34 13.47 8.43 -6.09
C SER A 34 14.51 8.70 -7.18
N THR A 35 15.27 7.69 -7.59
CA THR A 35 16.38 7.81 -8.54
C THR A 35 16.10 7.18 -9.89
N SER A 36 14.92 6.59 -10.11
CA SER A 36 14.56 5.94 -11.36
C SER A 36 13.15 6.31 -11.80
N GLU A 37 12.78 5.87 -13.00
CA GLU A 37 11.41 5.96 -13.49
C GLU A 37 10.56 4.75 -13.04
N ILE A 38 11.10 3.87 -12.19
CA ILE A 38 10.39 2.67 -11.72
C ILE A 38 9.24 3.10 -10.83
N LYS A 39 8.05 2.65 -11.22
CA LYS A 39 6.80 2.83 -10.49
C LYS A 39 6.06 1.51 -10.41
N ILE A 40 5.67 1.13 -9.21
CA ILE A 40 4.95 -0.11 -8.96
C ILE A 40 3.62 0.23 -8.30
N LEU A 41 2.54 -0.28 -8.88
CA LEU A 41 1.19 -0.10 -8.34
C LEU A 41 0.73 -1.40 -7.68
N TYR A 42 0.23 -1.27 -6.46
CA TYR A 42 -0.43 -2.33 -5.72
C TYR A 42 -1.85 -1.92 -5.38
N PHE A 43 -2.80 -2.82 -5.53
CA PHE A 43 -4.17 -2.64 -5.08
C PHE A 43 -4.41 -3.52 -3.86
N PHE A 44 -5.21 -3.03 -2.92
CA PHE A 44 -5.43 -3.73 -1.66
C PHE A 44 -6.89 -3.70 -1.21
N ARG A 45 -7.25 -4.72 -0.44
CA ARG A 45 -8.38 -4.72 0.50
C ARG A 45 -7.87 -5.13 1.87
N CYS A 46 -7.98 -4.21 2.83
CA CYS A 46 -7.57 -4.39 4.21
C CYS A 46 -8.80 -4.39 5.12
N GLN A 47 -8.86 -5.34 6.05
CA GLN A 47 -9.75 -5.28 7.20
C GLN A 47 -8.97 -4.76 8.41
N TYR A 48 -9.55 -3.86 9.19
CA TYR A 48 -9.02 -3.47 10.49
C TYR A 48 -9.74 -4.26 11.59
N VAL A 49 -8.99 -5.04 12.37
CA VAL A 49 -9.55 -6.05 13.28
C VAL A 49 -9.63 -5.58 14.74
N ASN A 50 -8.88 -4.54 15.11
CA ASN A 50 -8.84 -4.04 16.48
C ASN A 50 -9.82 -2.87 16.70
N SER A 51 -11.11 -3.11 16.45
CA SER A 51 -12.16 -2.09 16.61
C SER A 51 -12.87 -2.23 17.96
N ASP A 52 -12.15 -2.11 19.08
CA ASP A 52 -12.75 -2.08 20.42
C ASP A 52 -13.57 -0.80 20.67
N THR A 53 -13.53 0.16 19.74
CA THR A 53 -14.23 1.45 19.81
C THR A 53 -14.93 1.79 18.49
N ILE A 54 -16.10 2.42 18.59
CA ILE A 54 -16.91 2.84 17.44
C ILE A 54 -16.17 3.94 16.67
N ASN A 55 -15.94 3.72 15.37
CA ASN A 55 -15.45 4.69 14.38
C ASN A 55 -14.03 5.25 14.62
N THR A 56 -13.15 4.52 15.28
CA THR A 56 -11.77 4.95 15.56
C THR A 56 -10.73 3.88 15.29
N ILE A 57 -9.57 4.32 14.79
CA ILE A 57 -8.34 3.53 14.71
C ILE A 57 -7.46 3.96 15.88
N ASN A 58 -6.73 3.02 16.48
CA ASN A 58 -5.76 3.34 17.52
C ASN A 58 -4.67 4.28 16.95
N ASN A 59 -4.21 5.26 17.74
CA ASN A 59 -3.10 6.11 17.33
C ASN A 59 -1.76 5.36 17.31
N ASP A 60 -1.65 4.29 18.13
CA ASP A 60 -0.46 3.46 18.15
C ASP A 60 -0.52 2.41 17.03
N PHE A 61 0.54 2.34 16.24
CA PHE A 61 0.63 1.37 15.16
C PHE A 61 0.86 -0.05 15.69
N SER A 62 -0.01 -0.98 15.25
CA SER A 62 0.18 -2.41 15.38
C SER A 62 -0.03 -3.06 14.01
N PRO A 63 0.96 -3.81 13.46
CA PRO A 63 0.80 -4.48 12.17
C PRO A 63 -0.22 -5.62 12.24
N TYR A 64 -0.59 -6.09 13.43
CA TYR A 64 -1.58 -7.15 13.62
C TYR A 64 -3.01 -6.64 13.53
N ASP A 65 -3.21 -5.33 13.61
CA ASP A 65 -4.53 -4.72 13.53
C ASP A 65 -5.02 -4.62 12.07
N TYR A 66 -4.14 -4.87 11.10
CA TYR A 66 -4.39 -4.75 9.67
C TYR A 66 -4.29 -6.11 8.99
N GLU A 67 -5.38 -6.60 8.42
CA GLU A 67 -5.43 -7.86 7.68
C GLU A 67 -5.69 -7.59 6.20
N PHE A 68 -4.66 -7.76 5.37
CA PHE A 68 -4.86 -7.75 3.93
C PHE A 68 -5.54 -9.06 3.51
N SER A 69 -6.78 -8.92 3.03
CA SER A 69 -7.53 -10.02 2.40
C SER A 69 -7.22 -10.15 0.91
N TYR A 70 -6.81 -9.05 0.28
CA TYR A 70 -6.37 -9.00 -1.11
C TYR A 70 -5.22 -8.01 -1.22
N LEU A 71 -4.16 -8.43 -1.90
CA LEU A 71 -3.06 -7.59 -2.34
C LEU A 71 -2.63 -8.08 -3.72
N HIS A 72 -2.66 -7.22 -4.72
CA HIS A 72 -2.24 -7.59 -6.07
C HIS A 72 -1.45 -6.47 -6.74
N ASP A 73 -0.54 -6.84 -7.63
CA ASP A 73 0.02 -5.90 -8.59
C ASP A 73 -0.92 -5.76 -9.80
N GLU A 74 -0.47 -5.10 -10.87
CA GLU A 74 -1.25 -4.93 -12.11
C GLU A 74 -1.69 -6.24 -12.79
N THR A 75 -1.02 -7.35 -12.48
CA THR A 75 -1.09 -8.62 -13.21
C THR A 75 -1.27 -9.85 -12.33
N ASN A 76 -0.87 -9.82 -11.06
CA ASN A 76 -0.80 -11.00 -10.19
C ASN A 76 -1.33 -10.71 -8.78
N LEU A 77 -2.07 -11.68 -8.24
CA LEU A 77 -2.37 -11.76 -6.81
C LEU A 77 -1.08 -12.13 -6.04
N ILE A 78 -0.74 -11.35 -5.03
CA ILE A 78 0.41 -11.61 -4.17
C ILE A 78 -0.07 -12.55 -3.06
N SER A 79 0.56 -13.73 -2.96
CA SER A 79 0.28 -14.68 -1.89
C SER A 79 0.70 -14.07 -0.55
N LEU A 80 -0.23 -14.02 0.39
CA LEU A 80 0.02 -13.57 1.76
C LEU A 80 0.29 -14.72 2.72
N ASP A 81 0.15 -15.96 2.23
CA ASP A 81 0.49 -17.17 2.96
C ASP A 81 1.98 -17.51 2.80
N ASN A 82 2.63 -17.91 3.90
CA ASN A 82 4.03 -18.36 3.94
C ASN A 82 5.04 -17.34 3.38
N LEU A 83 4.91 -16.07 3.80
CA LEU A 83 5.83 -15.01 3.44
C LEU A 83 7.27 -15.31 3.92
N ASP A 84 8.26 -14.99 3.09
CA ASP A 84 9.63 -14.93 3.55
C ASP A 84 9.88 -13.64 4.36
N GLU A 85 11.02 -13.59 5.06
CA GLU A 85 11.37 -12.45 5.92
C GLU A 85 11.32 -11.10 5.17
N ALA A 86 11.78 -11.07 3.92
CA ALA A 86 11.79 -9.84 3.12
C ALA A 86 10.37 -9.39 2.74
N SER A 87 9.48 -10.34 2.46
CA SER A 87 8.06 -10.09 2.18
C SER A 87 7.29 -9.68 3.44
N GLU A 88 7.61 -10.27 4.60
CA GLU A 88 7.05 -9.82 5.88
C GLU A 88 7.41 -8.35 6.16
N PHE A 89 8.65 -7.93 5.91
CA PHE A 89 9.04 -6.53 6.05
C PHE A 89 8.33 -5.62 5.05
N ALA A 90 8.15 -6.05 3.80
CA ALA A 90 7.40 -5.30 2.80
C ALA A 90 5.92 -5.09 3.22
N ILE A 91 5.26 -6.15 3.69
CA ILE A 91 3.88 -6.08 4.18
C ILE A 91 3.78 -5.19 5.42
N TYR A 92 4.74 -5.29 6.35
CA TYR A 92 4.81 -4.40 7.51
C TYR A 92 4.83 -2.92 7.09
N VAL A 93 5.66 -2.57 6.10
CA VAL A 93 5.74 -1.19 5.59
C VAL A 93 4.41 -0.74 4.98
N LEU A 94 3.76 -1.57 4.15
CA LEU A 94 2.46 -1.23 3.57
C LEU A 94 1.38 -1.00 4.65
N LYS A 95 1.35 -1.84 5.68
CA LYS A 95 0.44 -1.68 6.83
C LYS A 95 0.70 -0.40 7.60
N TYR A 96 1.97 -0.07 7.84
CA TYR A 96 2.37 1.17 8.51
C TYR A 96 1.92 2.41 7.73
N VAL A 97 2.18 2.43 6.42
CA VAL A 97 1.77 3.56 5.56
C VAL A 97 0.24 3.69 5.54
N LEU A 98 -0.48 2.57 5.44
CA LEU A 98 -1.95 2.57 5.53
C LEU A 98 -2.44 3.16 6.85
N HIS A 99 -1.87 2.73 7.98
CA HIS A 99 -2.20 3.27 9.30
C HIS A 99 -2.03 4.78 9.36
N THR A 100 -0.86 5.30 8.95
CA THR A 100 -0.59 6.74 8.93
C THR A 100 -1.56 7.48 8.01
N THR A 101 -1.88 6.91 6.85
CA THR A 101 -2.86 7.46 5.91
C THR A 101 -4.23 7.59 6.57
N LEU A 102 -4.69 6.55 7.26
CA LEU A 102 -6.00 6.55 7.92
C LEU A 102 -6.06 7.54 9.10
N LEU A 103 -4.97 7.72 9.85
CA LEU A 103 -4.89 8.75 10.90
C LEU A 103 -5.03 10.16 10.31
N GLU A 104 -4.35 10.46 9.20
CA GLU A 104 -4.50 11.75 8.52
C GLU A 104 -5.92 11.92 7.97
N MET A 105 -6.53 10.88 7.40
CA MET A 105 -7.92 10.91 6.92
C MET A 105 -8.91 11.27 8.04
N ILE A 106 -8.74 10.68 9.23
CA ILE A 106 -9.55 10.97 10.42
C ILE A 106 -9.37 12.44 10.85
N LYS A 107 -8.12 12.92 10.90
CA LYS A 107 -7.75 14.29 11.30
C LYS A 107 -8.31 15.34 10.35
N HIS A 108 -8.31 15.05 9.05
CA HIS A 108 -8.89 15.91 8.02
C HIS A 108 -10.43 15.79 7.91
N LYS A 109 -11.07 14.99 8.78
CA LYS A 109 -12.53 14.74 8.82
C LYS A 109 -13.11 14.22 7.50
N GLN A 110 -12.28 13.66 6.63
CA GLN A 110 -12.73 13.05 5.37
C GLN A 110 -13.22 11.61 5.58
N LYS A 111 -14.08 11.39 6.58
CA LYS A 111 -14.65 10.06 6.87
C LYS A 111 -15.78 9.66 5.91
N ASN A 112 -16.21 10.58 5.03
CA ASN A 112 -17.38 10.40 4.17
C ASN A 112 -17.08 9.66 2.86
N LEU A 113 -16.06 8.81 2.80
CA LEU A 113 -15.84 7.94 1.65
C LEU A 113 -16.90 6.83 1.69
N ILE A 114 -17.87 6.97 0.80
CA ILE A 114 -19.11 6.18 0.75
C ILE A 114 -18.76 4.71 0.44
N PHE A 115 -19.58 3.79 0.95
CA PHE A 115 -19.58 2.38 0.55
C PHE A 115 -19.79 2.26 -0.96
N ILE A 116 -18.86 1.63 -1.68
CA ILE A 116 -18.95 1.50 -3.14
C ILE A 116 -19.10 0.02 -3.47
N ASP A 117 -20.19 -0.34 -4.15
CA ASP A 117 -20.42 -1.70 -4.63
C ASP A 117 -19.35 -2.13 -5.65
N ASP A 118 -19.26 -3.43 -5.94
CA ASP A 118 -18.22 -3.98 -6.82
C ASP A 118 -18.21 -3.35 -8.23
N MET A 119 -19.36 -2.95 -8.77
CA MET A 119 -19.45 -2.30 -10.08
C MET A 119 -18.92 -0.86 -10.03
N ALA A 120 -19.19 -0.15 -8.94
CA ALA A 120 -18.70 1.19 -8.74
C ALA A 120 -17.22 1.20 -8.31
N MET A 121 -16.69 0.11 -7.76
CA MET A 121 -15.24 -0.12 -7.60
C MET A 121 -14.54 -0.26 -8.95
N GLU A 122 -15.05 -1.10 -9.85
CA GLU A 122 -14.52 -1.20 -11.22
C GLU A 122 -14.60 0.15 -11.94
N ALA A 123 -15.72 0.87 -11.81
CA ALA A 123 -15.87 2.20 -12.38
C ALA A 123 -14.89 3.22 -11.77
N MET A 124 -14.59 3.13 -10.47
CA MET A 124 -13.57 3.95 -9.83
C MET A 124 -12.18 3.61 -10.35
N ILE A 125 -11.83 2.31 -10.44
CA ILE A 125 -10.56 1.86 -11.01
C ILE A 125 -10.41 2.39 -12.44
N GLU A 126 -11.44 2.28 -13.28
CA GLU A 126 -11.45 2.87 -14.63
C GLU A 126 -11.32 4.41 -14.61
N ARG A 127 -11.90 5.08 -13.61
CA ARG A 127 -11.85 6.54 -13.46
C ARG A 127 -10.51 7.05 -12.94
N ILE A 128 -9.79 6.26 -12.14
CA ILE A 128 -8.44 6.60 -11.67
C ILE A 128 -7.35 6.07 -12.59
N LYS A 129 -7.64 5.11 -13.50
CA LYS A 129 -6.67 4.63 -14.51
C LYS A 129 -5.96 5.77 -15.27
N PRO A 130 -6.64 6.85 -15.70
CA PRO A 130 -5.98 8.01 -16.27
C PRO A 130 -5.04 8.72 -15.29
N ALA A 131 -5.44 8.91 -14.03
CA ALA A 131 -4.60 9.55 -13.00
C ALA A 131 -3.38 8.69 -12.62
N ILE A 132 -3.57 7.37 -12.57
CA ILE A 132 -2.51 6.36 -12.47
C ILE A 132 -1.55 6.49 -13.67
N LYS A 133 -2.10 6.58 -14.90
CA LYS A 133 -1.33 6.71 -16.14
C LYS A 133 -0.59 8.06 -16.26
N HIS A 134 -1.15 9.12 -15.69
CA HIS A 134 -0.60 10.47 -15.69
C HIS A 134 0.17 10.83 -14.41
N ASN A 135 0.37 9.87 -13.51
CA ASN A 135 1.27 9.97 -12.36
C ASN A 135 0.90 11.02 -11.31
N VAL A 136 -0.39 11.19 -11.01
CA VAL A 136 -0.77 12.09 -9.93
C VAL A 136 -1.95 11.53 -9.14
N LEU A 137 -1.67 10.56 -8.25
CA LEU A 137 -2.69 10.08 -7.30
C LEU A 137 -3.07 11.20 -6.30
N THR A 138 -2.16 12.14 -6.04
CA THR A 138 -2.34 13.28 -5.13
C THR A 138 -3.16 14.44 -5.72
N ASN A 139 -3.44 14.44 -7.03
CA ASN A 139 -4.30 15.44 -7.70
C ASN A 139 -5.66 14.84 -8.10
N ILE A 140 -6.02 13.69 -7.53
CA ILE A 140 -7.35 13.13 -7.70
C ILE A 140 -8.33 14.05 -6.95
N ASP A 141 -9.44 14.44 -7.61
CA ASP A 141 -10.48 15.28 -6.99
C ASP A 141 -10.86 14.72 -5.62
N ASP A 142 -11.09 15.61 -4.63
CA ASP A 142 -11.50 15.24 -3.26
C ASP A 142 -12.75 14.32 -3.22
N ASP A 143 -13.53 14.31 -4.30
CA ASP A 143 -14.73 13.50 -4.48
C ASP A 143 -14.44 12.01 -4.80
N LEU A 144 -13.19 11.64 -5.10
CA LEU A 144 -12.80 10.29 -5.58
C LEU A 144 -12.10 9.44 -4.52
N GLY A 145 -11.50 10.04 -3.49
CA GLY A 145 -10.74 9.31 -2.47
C GLY A 145 -9.90 10.21 -1.56
N PHE A 146 -9.18 9.61 -0.62
CA PHE A 146 -8.20 10.30 0.23
C PHE A 146 -6.79 9.84 -0.11
N ALA A 147 -5.90 10.76 -0.48
CA ALA A 147 -4.54 10.46 -0.88
C ALA A 147 -3.49 11.05 0.08
N THR A 148 -2.44 10.29 0.38
CA THR A 148 -1.25 10.79 1.10
C THR A 148 0.03 10.24 0.48
N SER A 149 1.16 10.89 0.79
CA SER A 149 2.49 10.47 0.33
C SER A 149 3.42 10.36 1.54
N ILE A 150 4.09 9.22 1.67
CA ILE A 150 5.04 8.96 2.76
C ILE A 150 6.41 8.61 2.15
N GLU A 151 7.41 9.42 2.51
CA GLU A 151 8.80 9.19 2.13
C GLU A 151 9.44 8.15 3.06
N PHE A 152 10.06 7.12 2.49
CA PHE A 152 10.68 6.03 3.22
C PHE A 152 12.18 5.93 2.93
N MET A 153 12.99 6.07 3.98
CA MET A 153 14.45 6.06 3.92
C MET A 153 14.99 4.70 4.37
N THR A 154 15.63 3.94 3.47
CA THR A 154 16.07 2.57 3.73
C THR A 154 17.48 2.52 4.33
N GLN A 155 17.66 3.06 5.52
CA GLN A 155 18.96 3.02 6.20
C GLN A 155 19.22 1.68 6.88
N GLU A 156 18.16 1.02 7.37
CA GLU A 156 18.25 -0.28 8.03
C GLU A 156 18.13 -1.43 7.03
N LYS A 157 18.72 -2.59 7.35
CA LYS A 157 18.70 -3.77 6.49
C LYS A 157 17.28 -4.26 6.20
N SER A 158 16.40 -4.29 7.22
CA SER A 158 14.99 -4.64 7.09
C SER A 158 14.26 -3.68 6.14
N ALA A 159 14.49 -2.38 6.29
CA ALA A 159 13.94 -1.34 5.43
C ALA A 159 14.42 -1.49 3.96
N GLN A 160 15.69 -1.85 3.74
CA GLN A 160 16.22 -2.13 2.41
C GLN A 160 15.60 -3.39 1.80
N LEU A 161 15.42 -4.46 2.58
CA LEU A 161 14.75 -5.67 2.12
C LEU A 161 13.31 -5.37 1.72
N ALA A 162 12.55 -4.66 2.56
CA ALA A 162 11.18 -4.24 2.28
C ALA A 162 11.10 -3.45 0.96
N ALA A 163 11.92 -2.41 0.80
CA ALA A 163 11.91 -1.57 -0.39
C ALA A 163 12.26 -2.36 -1.66
N ASN A 164 13.26 -3.24 -1.58
CA ASN A 164 13.61 -4.08 -2.73
C ASN A 164 12.46 -5.03 -3.10
N THR A 165 11.85 -5.71 -2.12
CA THR A 165 10.71 -6.60 -2.37
C THR A 165 9.52 -5.85 -2.97
N LEU A 166 9.25 -4.62 -2.50
CA LEU A 166 8.22 -3.75 -3.06
C LEU A 166 8.53 -3.27 -4.48
N LEU A 167 9.80 -3.02 -4.82
CA LEU A 167 10.19 -2.63 -6.17
C LEU A 167 10.23 -3.81 -7.15
N THR A 168 10.41 -5.03 -6.66
CA THR A 168 10.44 -6.25 -7.47
C THR A 168 9.11 -7.00 -7.52
N LYS A 169 8.00 -6.40 -7.07
CA LYS A 169 6.66 -7.03 -7.13
C LYS A 169 6.57 -8.36 -6.38
N PHE A 170 7.27 -8.50 -5.24
CA PHE A 170 7.37 -9.78 -4.51
C PHE A 170 7.93 -10.94 -5.36
N ALA A 171 8.54 -10.67 -6.52
CA ALA A 171 9.16 -11.70 -7.31
C ALA A 171 10.35 -12.27 -6.54
N GLU A 172 10.42 -13.60 -6.45
CA GLU A 172 11.64 -14.27 -6.04
C GLU A 172 12.76 -13.82 -6.99
N LYS A 173 13.84 -13.29 -6.43
CA LYS A 173 15.07 -13.15 -7.22
C LYS A 173 15.44 -14.57 -7.65
N LYS A 174 15.17 -14.92 -8.91
CA LYS A 174 15.97 -15.93 -9.59
C LYS A 174 17.39 -15.40 -9.52
N LEU A 175 18.17 -15.96 -8.60
CA LEU A 175 19.62 -15.91 -8.63
C LEU A 175 19.99 -16.49 -9.99
N SER A 176 20.11 -15.62 -10.99
CA SER A 176 20.75 -15.97 -12.25
C SER A 176 22.16 -16.40 -11.87
N ASN A 177 22.39 -17.71 -11.96
CA ASN A 177 23.68 -18.35 -11.79
C ASN A 177 24.76 -17.46 -12.40
N ILE A 178 25.59 -16.87 -11.55
CA ILE A 178 26.87 -16.32 -11.97
C ILE A 178 27.70 -17.55 -12.33
N SER A 179 27.69 -17.89 -13.62
CA SER A 179 28.62 -18.84 -14.21
C SER A 179 30.03 -18.28 -14.01
N PHE A 180 30.78 -18.88 -13.11
CA PHE A 180 32.23 -18.72 -13.07
C PHE A 180 32.81 -19.46 -14.28
N HIS A 181 33.31 -18.69 -15.25
CA HIS A 181 34.35 -19.12 -16.16
C HIS A 181 35.55 -18.20 -15.99
#